data_AF-A0A966KEL0-F1
#
_entry.id   AF-A0A966KEL0-F1
#
_cell.length_a   1.000
_cell.length_b   1.000
_cell.length_c   1.000
_cell.angle_alpha   90.00
_cell.angle_beta   90.00
_cell.angle_gamma   90.00
#
_symmetry.space_group_name_H-M   'P 1'
#
loop_
_entity.id
_entity.type
_entity.pdbx_description
1 polymer ?
#
loop_
_entity_poly.entity_id
_entity_poly.type
_entity_poly.pdbx_seq_one_letter_code
_entity_poly.pdbx_strand_id
1 'polypeptide(L)'
;LPLAPDMASLSVGSNNFPTRVYENPPDLVNWLASEMNKYRVTPEVEAFDLSHILTAIRMYDRNELYGKLYVQFVMGVKNAMPADKEVFDLYVKFMNERAPEAEWCAAGIGANQIIVNEWAIAAGGHTRAGLEDNVRLDKNTLAPSNAALIQRAAEICEKYERPVATWRQTREILNLQIEA
;
A
#
# COMPACT_ATOMS: atom_id res chain seq x y z
N LEU A 1 -18.10 -10.49 1.36
CA LEU A 1 -17.03 -10.51 2.40
C LEU A 1 -17.59 -10.85 3.80
N PRO A 2 -18.14 -12.06 4.04
CA PRO A 2 -18.85 -12.36 5.29
C PRO A 2 -17.94 -12.52 6.52
N LEU A 3 -16.62 -12.63 6.34
CA LEU A 3 -15.65 -12.79 7.43
C LEU A 3 -15.28 -11.46 8.11
N ALA A 4 -15.70 -10.31 7.55
CA ALA A 4 -15.51 -8.96 8.08
C ALA A 4 -14.09 -8.69 8.65
N PRO A 5 -13.02 -8.82 7.83
CA PRO A 5 -11.67 -8.45 8.28
C PRO A 5 -11.58 -6.93 8.53
N ASP A 6 -10.56 -6.50 9.28
CA ASP A 6 -10.30 -5.07 9.51
C ASP A 6 -10.08 -4.30 8.20
N MET A 7 -9.32 -4.92 7.28
CA MET A 7 -8.94 -4.34 6.00
C MET A 7 -8.96 -5.39 4.89
N ALA A 8 -9.07 -4.93 3.64
CA ALA A 8 -8.90 -5.74 2.45
C ALA A 8 -8.28 -4.90 1.33
N SER A 9 -7.39 -5.51 0.54
CA SER A 9 -6.79 -4.83 -0.62
C SER A 9 -7.81 -4.63 -1.74
N LEU A 10 -7.76 -3.49 -2.40
CA LEU A 10 -8.63 -3.11 -3.49
C LEU A 10 -7.84 -2.44 -4.62
N SER A 11 -7.75 -3.10 -5.78
CA SER A 11 -7.27 -2.43 -6.99
C SER A 11 -8.43 -1.66 -7.64
N VAL A 12 -8.23 -0.36 -7.88
CA VAL A 12 -9.25 0.52 -8.49
C VAL A 12 -9.00 0.77 -9.99
N GLY A 13 -8.11 0.00 -10.59
CA GLY A 13 -7.75 0.08 -12.01
C GLY A 13 -7.01 -1.16 -12.48
N SER A 14 -6.91 -1.30 -13.80
CA SER A 14 -6.22 -2.42 -14.45
C SER A 14 -4.85 -1.97 -14.97
N ASN A 15 -3.88 -2.88 -14.97
CA ASN A 15 -2.54 -2.63 -15.51
C ASN A 15 -1.93 -3.93 -16.04
N ASN A 16 -0.80 -3.83 -16.75
CA ASN A 16 -0.05 -5.01 -17.17
C ASN A 16 0.74 -5.61 -15.99
N PHE A 17 0.90 -6.93 -16.02
CA PHE A 17 1.69 -7.75 -15.10
C PHE A 17 2.74 -8.56 -15.89
N PRO A 18 3.64 -9.31 -15.23
CA PRO A 18 4.80 -9.93 -15.90
C PRO A 18 4.45 -10.80 -17.11
N THR A 19 3.29 -11.47 -17.08
CA THR A 19 2.85 -12.45 -18.08
C THR A 19 1.37 -12.32 -18.48
N ARG A 20 0.65 -11.34 -17.94
CA ARG A 20 -0.81 -11.17 -18.16
C ARG A 20 -1.26 -9.74 -17.88
N VAL A 21 -2.51 -9.42 -18.20
CA VAL A 21 -3.18 -8.25 -17.65
C VAL A 21 -3.61 -8.57 -16.22
N TYR A 22 -3.45 -7.58 -15.32
CA TYR A 22 -4.08 -7.59 -14.03
C TYR A 22 -5.41 -6.86 -14.14
N GLU A 23 -6.45 -7.66 -14.38
CA GLU A 23 -7.79 -7.19 -14.73
C GLU A 23 -8.57 -6.82 -13.48
N ASN A 24 -8.95 -5.54 -13.40
CA ASN A 24 -9.91 -5.01 -12.44
C ASN A 24 -10.97 -4.21 -13.22
N PRO A 25 -11.94 -4.90 -13.84
CA PRO A 25 -13.04 -4.24 -14.55
C PRO A 25 -13.81 -3.27 -13.63
N PRO A 26 -14.30 -2.12 -14.13
CA PRO A 26 -14.94 -1.11 -13.29
C PRO A 26 -16.15 -1.62 -12.47
N ASP A 27 -16.93 -2.55 -13.02
CA ASP A 27 -18.05 -3.20 -12.34
C ASP A 27 -17.58 -4.07 -11.17
N LEU A 28 -16.47 -4.80 -11.33
CA LEU A 28 -15.84 -5.55 -10.25
C LEU A 28 -15.32 -4.62 -9.15
N VAL A 29 -14.63 -3.53 -9.52
CA VAL A 29 -14.13 -2.53 -8.55
C VAL A 29 -15.28 -1.95 -7.73
N ASN A 30 -16.36 -1.52 -8.40
CA ASN A 30 -17.53 -0.97 -7.75
C ASN A 30 -18.22 -2.00 -6.85
N TRP A 31 -18.33 -3.25 -7.30
CA TRP A 31 -18.92 -4.33 -6.51
C TRP A 31 -18.10 -4.61 -5.23
N LEU A 32 -16.77 -4.75 -5.35
CA LEU A 32 -15.86 -4.96 -4.22
C LEU A 32 -15.93 -3.81 -3.22
N ALA A 33 -15.88 -2.56 -3.69
CA ALA A 33 -16.02 -1.38 -2.84
C ALA A 33 -17.38 -1.35 -2.11
N SER A 34 -18.47 -1.73 -2.79
CA SER A 34 -19.79 -1.82 -2.17
C SER A 34 -19.87 -2.91 -1.08
N GLU A 35 -19.23 -4.06 -1.31
CA GLU A 35 -19.15 -5.14 -0.33
C GLU A 35 -18.31 -4.70 0.89
N MET A 36 -17.18 -4.01 0.67
CA MET A 36 -16.36 -3.45 1.75
C MET A 36 -17.15 -2.44 2.60
N ASN A 37 -17.96 -1.57 1.99
CA ASN A 37 -18.88 -0.67 2.72
C ASN A 37 -19.90 -1.45 3.53
N LYS A 38 -20.57 -2.43 2.92
CA LYS A 38 -21.59 -3.25 3.58
C LYS A 38 -21.06 -3.96 4.82
N TYR A 39 -19.82 -4.48 4.76
CA TYR A 39 -19.20 -5.21 5.87
C TYR A 39 -18.26 -4.35 6.73
N ARG A 40 -18.19 -3.04 6.47
CA ARG A 40 -17.35 -2.09 7.23
C ARG A 40 -15.86 -2.48 7.25
N VAL A 41 -15.36 -2.91 6.09
CA VAL A 41 -13.96 -3.28 5.86
C VAL A 41 -13.23 -2.09 5.23
N THR A 42 -12.16 -1.59 5.85
CA THR A 42 -11.41 -0.45 5.33
C THR A 42 -10.53 -0.88 4.14
N PRO A 43 -10.69 -0.30 2.94
CA PRO A 43 -9.86 -0.67 1.80
C PRO A 43 -8.41 -0.18 1.95
N GLU A 44 -7.44 -1.04 1.65
CA GLU A 44 -6.09 -0.62 1.24
C GLU A 44 -6.07 -0.55 -0.29
N VAL A 45 -6.00 0.66 -0.85
CA VAL A 45 -6.05 0.81 -2.31
C VAL A 45 -4.70 0.52 -2.94
N GLU A 46 -4.64 -0.48 -3.81
CA GLU A 46 -3.42 -0.92 -4.48
C GLU A 46 -3.18 -0.11 -5.77
N ALA A 47 -2.32 0.90 -5.68
CA ALA A 47 -1.99 1.77 -6.79
C ALA A 47 -0.74 1.30 -7.55
N PHE A 48 -0.97 0.55 -8.62
CA PHE A 48 0.05 0.11 -9.58
C PHE A 48 0.41 1.17 -10.65
N ASP A 49 -0.37 2.25 -10.75
CA ASP A 49 -0.17 3.35 -11.69
C ASP A 49 -0.81 4.65 -11.15
N LEU A 50 -0.43 5.81 -11.70
CA LEU A 50 -0.84 7.13 -11.25
C LEU A 50 -2.36 7.31 -11.28
N SER A 51 -3.00 6.79 -12.32
CA SER A 51 -4.45 6.90 -12.47
C SER A 51 -5.19 6.19 -11.34
N HIS A 52 -4.59 5.17 -10.70
CA HIS A 52 -5.21 4.44 -9.60
C HIS A 52 -5.28 5.32 -8.34
N ILE A 53 -4.22 6.09 -8.04
CA ILE A 53 -4.23 7.08 -6.95
C ILE A 53 -5.33 8.10 -7.17
N LEU A 54 -5.38 8.68 -8.37
CA LEU A 54 -6.39 9.69 -8.70
C LEU A 54 -7.82 9.12 -8.67
N THR A 55 -7.99 7.85 -9.05
CA THR A 55 -9.28 7.16 -8.94
C THR A 55 -9.65 6.91 -7.49
N ALA A 56 -8.72 6.45 -6.64
CA ALA A 56 -8.94 6.23 -5.22
C ALA A 56 -9.46 7.50 -4.52
N ILE A 57 -8.80 8.64 -4.78
CA ILE A 57 -9.21 9.95 -4.25
C ILE A 57 -10.63 10.29 -4.72
N ARG A 58 -10.92 10.17 -6.02
CA ARG A 58 -12.29 10.43 -6.54
C ARG A 58 -13.34 9.49 -5.97
N MET A 59 -13.02 8.22 -5.72
CA MET A 59 -13.94 7.27 -5.10
C MET A 59 -14.19 7.64 -3.63
N TYR A 60 -13.13 8.00 -2.91
CA TYR A 60 -13.22 8.47 -1.53
C TYR A 60 -14.09 9.74 -1.41
N ASP A 61 -13.84 10.76 -2.25
CA ASP A 61 -14.63 12.00 -2.28
C ASP A 61 -16.13 11.76 -2.57
N ARG A 62 -16.44 10.67 -3.28
CA ARG A 62 -17.81 10.23 -3.58
C ARG A 62 -18.42 9.32 -2.50
N ASN A 63 -17.72 9.10 -1.39
CA ASN A 63 -18.09 8.17 -0.31
C ASN A 63 -18.28 6.73 -0.80
N GLU A 64 -17.52 6.31 -1.80
CA GLU A 64 -17.56 4.94 -2.34
C GLU A 64 -16.58 4.00 -1.61
N LEU A 65 -15.65 4.52 -0.81
CA LEU A 65 -14.69 3.75 -0.02
C LEU A 65 -15.00 3.91 1.47
N TYR A 66 -15.08 2.79 2.20
CA TYR A 66 -15.35 2.80 3.63
C TYR A 66 -14.12 3.20 4.46
N GLY A 67 -14.34 3.93 5.55
CA GLY A 67 -13.29 4.26 6.51
C GLY A 67 -12.36 5.37 6.02
N LYS A 68 -11.15 5.43 6.56
CA LYS A 68 -10.11 6.40 6.16
C LYS A 68 -9.44 5.92 4.87
N LEU A 69 -9.21 6.82 3.91
CA LEU A 69 -8.47 6.48 2.69
C LEU A 69 -7.03 6.07 3.04
N TYR A 70 -6.64 4.89 2.57
CA TYR A 70 -5.27 4.39 2.65
C TYR A 70 -4.82 3.86 1.29
N VAL A 71 -3.73 4.40 0.75
CA VAL A 71 -3.24 4.07 -0.60
C VAL A 71 -1.85 3.48 -0.55
N GLN A 72 -1.66 2.30 -1.15
CA GLN A 72 -0.36 1.64 -1.31
C GLN A 72 0.21 1.89 -2.70
N PHE A 73 1.37 2.54 -2.79
CA PHE A 73 2.12 2.69 -4.04
C PHE A 73 2.88 1.39 -4.33
N VAL A 74 2.45 0.64 -5.35
CA VAL A 74 3.11 -0.63 -5.71
C VAL A 74 4.08 -0.38 -6.86
N MET A 75 5.37 -0.59 -6.61
CA MET A 75 6.44 -0.28 -7.57
C MET A 75 7.40 -1.46 -7.78
N GLY A 76 7.85 -1.64 -9.02
CA GLY A 76 8.83 -2.65 -9.41
C GLY A 76 8.24 -3.95 -9.97
N VAL A 77 6.92 -4.04 -10.16
CA VAL A 77 6.30 -5.17 -10.89
C VAL A 77 6.70 -5.06 -12.37
N LYS A 78 7.20 -6.15 -12.97
CA LYS A 78 7.53 -6.19 -14.40
C LYS A 78 6.29 -5.86 -15.24
N ASN A 79 6.44 -4.94 -16.19
CA ASN A 79 5.40 -4.39 -17.07
C ASN A 79 4.39 -3.43 -16.42
N ALA A 80 4.52 -3.11 -15.12
CA ALA A 80 3.77 -2.03 -14.46
C ALA A 80 4.69 -0.84 -14.12
N MET A 81 4.38 -0.07 -13.08
CA MET A 81 5.23 1.03 -12.62
C MET A 81 6.58 0.53 -12.07
N PRO A 82 7.74 0.90 -12.65
CA PRO A 82 9.05 0.60 -12.05
C PRO A 82 9.24 1.35 -10.73
N ALA A 83 10.22 0.93 -9.92
CA ALA A 83 10.65 1.70 -8.75
C ALA A 83 11.46 2.92 -9.20
N ASP A 84 10.76 4.02 -9.43
CA ASP A 84 11.30 5.30 -9.89
C ASP A 84 11.09 6.38 -8.82
N LYS A 85 12.16 7.09 -8.45
CA LYS A 85 12.10 8.06 -7.35
C LYS A 85 11.31 9.31 -7.69
N GLU A 86 11.40 9.81 -8.92
CA GLU A 86 10.68 11.01 -9.35
C GLU A 86 9.17 10.74 -9.39
N VAL A 87 8.78 9.54 -9.86
CA VAL A 87 7.38 9.11 -9.83
C VAL A 87 6.88 8.90 -8.40
N PHE A 88 7.69 8.27 -7.53
CA PHE A 88 7.36 8.14 -6.11
C PHE A 88 7.11 9.51 -5.46
N ASP A 89 7.98 10.49 -5.70
CA ASP A 89 7.82 11.85 -5.16
C ASP A 89 6.58 12.55 -5.71
N LEU A 90 6.23 12.30 -6.98
CA LEU A 90 4.98 12.77 -7.55
C LEU A 90 3.75 12.15 -6.87
N TYR A 91 3.80 10.85 -6.54
CA TYR A 91 2.71 10.17 -5.83
C TYR A 91 2.52 10.74 -4.42
N VAL A 92 3.63 10.93 -3.67
CA VAL A 92 3.61 11.58 -2.35
C VAL A 92 3.03 12.98 -2.45
N LYS A 93 3.47 13.78 -3.43
CA LYS A 93 2.93 15.12 -3.69
C LYS A 93 1.42 15.09 -3.91
N PHE A 94 0.91 14.16 -4.71
CA PHE A 94 -0.52 14.06 -4.98
C PHE A 94 -1.34 13.65 -3.75
N MET A 95 -0.85 12.72 -2.93
CA MET A 95 -1.51 12.40 -1.66
C MET A 95 -1.55 13.64 -0.76
N ASN A 96 -0.42 14.32 -0.57
CA ASN A 96 -0.34 15.50 0.30
C ASN A 96 -1.22 16.67 -0.18
N GLU A 97 -1.27 16.93 -1.49
CA GLU A 97 -2.02 18.07 -2.04
C GLU A 97 -3.51 17.79 -2.20
N ARG A 98 -3.90 16.54 -2.48
CA ARG A 98 -5.26 16.19 -2.89
C ARG A 98 -6.03 15.34 -1.89
N ALA A 99 -5.34 14.65 -1.00
CA ALA A 99 -5.92 13.85 0.08
C ALA A 99 -5.10 14.01 1.38
N PRO A 100 -4.96 15.24 1.92
CA PRO A 100 -4.07 15.53 3.06
C PRO A 100 -4.45 14.80 4.35
N GLU A 101 -5.69 14.33 4.46
CA GLU A 101 -6.17 13.55 5.62
C GLU A 101 -6.01 12.02 5.41
N ALA A 102 -5.62 11.58 4.21
CA ALA A 102 -5.40 10.17 3.91
C ALA A 102 -4.00 9.73 4.35
N GLU A 103 -3.87 8.44 4.64
CA GLU A 103 -2.57 7.83 4.84
C GLU A 103 -2.10 7.17 3.53
N TRP A 104 -0.80 6.90 3.42
CA TRP A 104 -0.26 6.12 2.32
C TRP A 104 0.91 5.24 2.77
N CYS A 105 1.12 4.15 2.04
CA CYS A 105 2.31 3.33 2.13
C CYS A 105 2.92 3.09 0.75
N ALA A 106 4.10 2.49 0.71
CA ALA A 106 4.67 1.99 -0.54
C ALA A 106 5.26 0.58 -0.38
N ALA A 107 5.18 -0.18 -1.47
CA ALA A 107 5.65 -1.55 -1.58
C ALA A 107 6.57 -1.70 -2.80
N GLY A 108 7.79 -2.15 -2.55
CA GLY A 108 8.77 -2.45 -3.60
C GLY A 108 8.83 -3.94 -3.90
N ILE A 109 8.80 -4.33 -5.17
CA ILE A 109 8.88 -5.73 -5.58
C ILE A 109 10.32 -6.16 -5.86
N GLY A 110 10.67 -7.35 -5.36
CA GLY A 110 11.98 -7.97 -5.51
C GLY A 110 13.09 -7.15 -4.85
N ALA A 111 14.15 -6.89 -5.60
CA ALA A 111 15.29 -6.09 -5.12
C ALA A 111 14.91 -4.65 -4.73
N ASN A 112 13.75 -4.16 -5.20
CA ASN A 112 13.26 -2.82 -4.89
C ASN A 112 12.61 -2.71 -3.51
N GLN A 113 12.35 -3.82 -2.80
CA GLN A 113 11.68 -3.78 -1.49
C GLN A 113 12.39 -2.85 -0.51
N ILE A 114 13.70 -3.05 -0.29
CA ILE A 114 14.47 -2.19 0.61
C ILE A 114 14.52 -0.73 0.16
N ILE A 115 14.64 -0.51 -1.16
CA ILE A 115 14.73 0.83 -1.75
C ILE A 115 13.44 1.62 -1.48
N VAL A 116 12.30 1.01 -1.78
CA VAL A 116 10.98 1.64 -1.59
C VAL A 116 10.65 1.76 -0.11
N ASN A 117 11.08 0.83 0.74
CA ASN A 117 10.96 0.96 2.19
C ASN A 117 11.68 2.21 2.70
N GLU A 118 12.92 2.42 2.27
CA GLU A 118 13.70 3.61 2.61
C GLU A 118 13.03 4.90 2.14
N TRP A 119 12.53 4.94 0.90
CA TRP A 119 11.83 6.12 0.39
C TRP A 119 10.57 6.45 1.19
N ALA A 120 9.73 5.44 1.47
CA ALA A 120 8.49 5.64 2.20
C ALA A 120 8.72 6.09 3.64
N ILE A 121 9.67 5.45 4.32
CA ILE A 121 10.02 5.81 5.70
C ILE A 121 10.60 7.24 5.75
N ALA A 122 11.51 7.58 4.85
CA ALA A 122 12.13 8.91 4.81
C ALA A 122 11.12 10.02 4.47
N ALA A 123 10.15 9.75 3.60
CA ALA A 123 9.15 10.73 3.14
C ALA A 123 7.91 10.84 4.06
N GLY A 124 7.90 10.13 5.19
CA GLY A 124 6.83 10.26 6.19
C GLY A 124 5.65 9.29 6.03
N GLY A 125 5.62 8.45 4.98
CA GLY A 125 4.57 7.45 4.80
C GLY A 125 4.82 6.16 5.58
N HIS A 126 4.02 5.13 5.31
CA HIS A 126 4.19 3.77 5.85
C HIS A 126 4.83 2.84 4.82
N THR A 127 5.21 1.62 5.21
CA THR A 127 5.88 0.70 4.28
C THR A 127 5.43 -0.73 4.45
N ARG A 128 5.56 -1.52 3.38
CA ARG A 128 5.29 -2.95 3.34
C ARG A 128 6.56 -3.76 3.04
N ALA A 129 6.72 -4.88 3.72
CA ALA A 129 7.78 -5.85 3.46
C ALA A 129 7.30 -7.27 3.77
N GLY A 130 7.82 -8.26 3.03
CA GLY A 130 7.45 -9.66 3.18
C GLY A 130 7.88 -10.52 2.00
N LEU A 131 7.78 -11.84 2.19
CA LEU A 131 8.15 -12.87 1.21
C LEU A 131 7.24 -12.89 -0.02
N GLU A 132 6.03 -12.32 0.08
CA GLU A 132 5.14 -12.11 -1.08
C GLU A 132 5.82 -11.23 -2.13
N ASP A 133 6.48 -10.16 -1.70
CA ASP A 133 7.07 -9.17 -2.61
C ASP A 133 8.53 -9.49 -2.93
N ASN A 134 9.27 -10.13 -2.00
CA ASN A 134 10.69 -10.41 -2.14
C ASN A 134 11.15 -11.57 -1.24
N VAL A 135 11.82 -12.55 -1.83
CA VAL A 135 12.31 -13.75 -1.12
C VAL A 135 13.79 -13.68 -0.72
N ARG A 136 14.45 -12.53 -0.89
CA ARG A 136 15.91 -12.38 -0.72
C ARG A 136 16.31 -11.22 0.19
N LEU A 137 17.39 -11.36 0.96
CA LEU A 137 18.00 -10.22 1.67
C LEU A 137 18.92 -9.42 0.75
N ASP A 138 19.61 -10.11 -0.15
CA ASP A 138 20.51 -9.53 -1.13
C ASP A 138 20.56 -10.40 -2.39
N LYS A 139 21.43 -10.07 -3.34
CA LYS A 139 21.55 -10.78 -4.61
C LYS A 139 21.78 -12.30 -4.44
N ASN A 140 22.46 -12.71 -3.38
CA ASN A 140 22.94 -14.07 -3.16
C ASN A 140 22.18 -14.80 -2.04
N THR A 141 21.62 -14.07 -1.07
CA THR A 141 21.06 -14.64 0.17
C THR A 141 19.53 -14.67 0.17
N LEU A 142 18.93 -15.85 0.42
CA LEU A 142 17.49 -15.97 0.66
C LEU A 142 17.11 -15.39 2.03
N ALA A 143 15.94 -14.78 2.13
CA ALA A 143 15.41 -14.35 3.42
C ALA A 143 15.00 -15.59 4.25
N PRO A 144 15.50 -15.76 5.48
CA PRO A 144 15.20 -16.94 6.29
C PRO A 144 13.76 -16.93 6.84
N SER A 145 13.10 -15.77 6.86
CA SER A 145 11.72 -15.60 7.33
C SER A 145 11.16 -14.24 6.91
N ASN A 146 9.83 -14.07 6.99
CA ASN A 146 9.21 -12.74 6.92
C ASN A 146 9.78 -11.80 7.99
N ALA A 147 9.99 -12.30 9.22
CA ALA A 147 10.53 -11.50 10.32
C ALA A 147 11.88 -10.87 10.00
N ALA A 148 12.75 -11.56 9.24
CA ALA A 148 14.03 -10.99 8.81
C ALA A 148 13.86 -9.80 7.85
N LEU A 149 12.83 -9.80 7.00
CA LEU A 149 12.52 -8.66 6.13
C LEU A 149 11.88 -7.51 6.91
N ILE A 150 11.00 -7.81 7.87
CA ILE A 150 10.42 -6.81 8.77
C ILE A 150 11.51 -6.14 9.62
N GLN A 151 12.49 -6.91 10.12
CA GLN A 151 13.61 -6.37 10.88
C GLN A 151 14.40 -5.32 10.08
N ARG A 152 14.63 -5.55 8.79
CA ARG A 152 15.30 -4.55 7.92
C ARG A 152 14.48 -3.27 7.77
N ALA A 153 13.16 -3.37 7.63
CA ALA A 153 12.31 -2.19 7.60
C ALA A 153 12.34 -1.43 8.94
N ALA A 154 12.37 -2.15 10.07
CA ALA A 154 12.49 -1.56 11.41
C ALA A 154 13.85 -0.85 11.63
N GLU A 155 14.95 -1.38 11.11
CA GLU A 155 16.27 -0.73 11.14
C GLU A 155 16.27 0.58 10.32
N ILE A 156 15.54 0.63 9.21
CA ILE A 156 15.36 1.87 8.44
C ILE A 156 14.52 2.88 9.23
N CYS A 157 13.47 2.44 9.92
CA CYS A 157 12.71 3.29 10.84
C CYS A 157 13.61 3.93 11.91
N GLU A 158 14.52 3.17 12.51
CA GLU A 158 15.52 3.69 13.46
C GLU A 158 16.46 4.72 12.81
N LYS A 159 16.98 4.43 11.61
CA LYS A 159 17.84 5.36 10.84
C LYS A 159 17.19 6.73 10.62
N TYR A 160 15.88 6.78 10.40
CA TYR A 160 15.13 8.02 10.17
C TYR A 160 14.42 8.55 11.41
N GLU A 161 14.74 8.03 12.60
CA GLU A 161 14.18 8.46 13.89
C GLU A 161 12.65 8.38 13.95
N ARG A 162 12.06 7.42 13.22
CA ARG A 162 10.62 7.16 13.20
C ARG A 162 10.33 5.88 13.98
N PRO A 163 9.67 5.93 15.14
CA PRO A 163 9.38 4.73 15.91
C PRO A 163 8.45 3.79 15.15
N VAL A 164 8.69 2.48 15.24
CA VAL A 164 7.78 1.46 14.70
C VAL A 164 6.45 1.52 15.46
N ALA A 165 5.35 1.73 14.72
CA ALA A 165 4.02 1.80 15.31
C ALA A 165 3.63 0.46 15.95
N THR A 166 3.13 0.51 17.18
CA THR A 166 2.41 -0.62 17.78
C THR A 166 1.12 -0.89 17.02
N TRP A 167 0.58 -2.11 17.09
CA TRP A 167 -0.68 -2.43 16.44
C TRP A 167 -1.84 -1.53 16.89
N ARG A 168 -1.81 -1.01 18.13
CA ARG A 168 -2.79 -0.04 18.64
C ARG A 168 -2.68 1.31 17.93
N GLN A 169 -1.45 1.84 17.84
CA GLN A 169 -1.18 3.07 17.08
C GLN A 169 -1.54 2.90 15.61
N THR A 170 -1.27 1.74 14.99
CA THR A 170 -1.68 1.46 13.61
C THR A 170 -3.20 1.54 13.47
N ARG A 171 -3.97 0.95 14.39
CA ARG A 171 -5.45 1.06 14.37
C ARG A 171 -5.90 2.51 14.51
N GLU A 172 -5.28 3.29 15.38
CA GLU A 172 -5.59 4.73 15.54
C GLU A 172 -5.28 5.54 14.27
N ILE A 173 -4.08 5.37 13.70
CA ILE A 173 -3.63 6.03 12.48
C ILE A 173 -4.58 5.75 11.31
N LEU A 174 -4.98 4.49 11.15
CA LEU A 174 -5.87 4.04 10.07
C LEU A 174 -7.36 4.17 10.41
N ASN A 175 -7.70 4.73 11.57
CA ASN A 175 -9.07 4.89 12.06
C ASN A 175 -9.88 3.56 12.03
N LEU A 176 -9.24 2.46 12.44
CA LEU A 176 -9.84 1.15 12.57
C LEU A 176 -10.49 1.00 13.95
N GLN A 177 -11.51 0.15 14.05
CA GLN A 177 -12.15 -0.15 15.33
C GLN A 177 -11.11 -0.78 16.28
N ILE A 178 -11.09 -0.30 17.52
CA ILE A 178 -10.36 -0.92 18.62
C ILE A 178 -11.40 -1.77 19.36
N GLU A 179 -11.38 -3.09 19.15
CA GLU A 179 -12.16 -3.98 20.01
C GLU A 179 -11.64 -3.88 21.45
N ALA A 180 -12.57 -3.78 22.40
CA ALA A 180 -12.28 -3.68 23.84
C ALA A 180 -11.81 -5.02 24.42
#